data_AF-A0A660MHM3-F1
#
_entry.id   AF-A0A660MHM3-F1
#
_cell.length_a   1.000
_cell.length_b   1.000
_cell.length_c   1.000
_cell.angle_alpha   90.00
_cell.angle_beta   90.00
_cell.angle_gamma   90.00
#
_symmetry.space_group_name_H-M   'P 1'
#
loop_
_entity.id
_entity.type
_entity.pdbx_description
1 polymer ?
#
loop_
_entity_poly.entity_id
_entity_poly.type
_entity_poly.pdbx_seq_one_letter_code
_entity_poly.pdbx_strand_id
1 'polypeptide(L)'
;MNREHHPQRSLARNLLAGIPVLLLLALQGYIVGRHDGLTLLLILITALFIWYMTASLWYSKRQLLNIYLKEQSFLQRLIKKRNTPWQILVCTLLSLLLGILFTITAKGIILAHGYTILLVPLYLYNTASNLIRRENPIAHPAILENHLNENLARHGILLINIFIPALLLNLLLTLLFSGYDTAEFMTSNINFENFIDYAEADSIMANGHNPYGRKIVNAFLLLDNLRIALGKFIAQELFHIHSYWLFYLIIAISNFMKLMFFSWAYILLCLGFEKLLPPCRAPHPDTEENP
;
A
#
# COMPACT_ATOMS: atom_id res chain seq x y z
N MET A 1 -8.17 -36.00 -14.42
CA MET A 1 -9.30 -35.82 -13.49
C MET A 1 -9.12 -34.47 -12.81
N ASN A 2 -9.96 -33.51 -13.19
CA ASN A 2 -9.84 -32.09 -12.88
C ASN A 2 -9.93 -31.88 -11.36
N ARG A 3 -8.85 -31.39 -10.73
CA ARG A 3 -8.86 -31.03 -9.31
C ARG A 3 -9.52 -29.65 -9.18
N GLU A 4 -10.77 -29.62 -8.78
CA GLU A 4 -11.44 -28.37 -8.42
C GLU A 4 -10.70 -27.73 -7.24
N HIS A 5 -10.04 -26.60 -7.49
CA HIS A 5 -9.59 -25.70 -6.44
C HIS A 5 -10.82 -25.13 -5.74
N HIS A 6 -11.19 -25.65 -4.57
CA HIS A 6 -12.33 -25.13 -3.81
C HIS A 6 -12.14 -23.63 -3.50
N PRO A 7 -12.97 -22.74 -4.08
CA PRO A 7 -12.79 -21.29 -3.99
C PRO A 7 -12.97 -20.75 -2.56
N GLN A 8 -13.74 -21.46 -1.71
CA GLN A 8 -13.97 -21.11 -0.31
C GLN A 8 -12.71 -21.09 0.56
N ARG A 9 -11.70 -21.94 0.27
CA ARG A 9 -10.49 -22.04 1.10
C ARG A 9 -9.43 -20.98 0.77
N SER A 10 -9.43 -20.46 -0.47
CA SER A 10 -8.64 -19.29 -0.85
C SER A 10 -9.15 -18.00 -0.17
N LEU A 11 -10.46 -17.91 0.07
CA LEU A 11 -11.14 -16.78 0.67
C LEU A 11 -10.79 -16.60 2.14
N ALA A 12 -10.78 -17.69 2.91
CA ALA A 12 -10.31 -17.68 4.29
C ALA A 12 -8.85 -17.20 4.35
N ARG A 13 -7.97 -17.67 3.45
CA ARG A 13 -6.57 -17.27 3.42
C ARG A 13 -6.37 -15.78 3.12
N ASN A 14 -7.12 -15.22 2.17
CA ASN A 14 -6.98 -13.81 1.79
C ASN A 14 -7.60 -12.86 2.83
N LEU A 15 -8.71 -13.25 3.45
CA LEU A 15 -9.28 -12.52 4.59
C LEU A 15 -8.33 -12.58 5.80
N LEU A 16 -7.78 -13.76 6.08
CA LEU A 16 -6.78 -13.96 7.13
C LEU A 16 -5.47 -13.22 6.86
N ALA A 17 -5.12 -12.95 5.60
CA ALA A 17 -3.95 -12.14 5.25
C ALA A 17 -4.19 -10.63 5.43
N GLY A 18 -5.44 -10.17 5.26
CA GLY A 18 -5.82 -8.76 5.45
C GLY A 18 -5.88 -8.34 6.93
N ILE A 19 -6.31 -9.24 7.82
CA ILE A 19 -6.45 -8.97 9.27
C ILE A 19 -5.12 -8.54 9.93
N PRO A 20 -3.99 -9.25 9.72
CA PRO A 20 -2.67 -8.84 10.23
C PRO A 20 -2.24 -7.46 9.74
N VAL A 21 -2.55 -7.10 8.50
CA VAL A 21 -2.21 -5.79 7.94
C VAL A 21 -3.05 -4.68 8.60
N LEU A 22 -4.34 -4.92 8.82
CA LEU A 22 -5.21 -4.00 9.55
C LEU A 22 -4.77 -3.84 11.02
N LEU A 23 -4.37 -4.94 11.67
CA LEU A 23 -3.82 -4.91 13.03
C LEU A 23 -2.50 -4.13 13.07
N LEU A 24 -1.62 -4.35 12.10
CA LEU A 24 -0.37 -3.61 11.96
C LEU A 24 -0.62 -2.11 11.81
N LEU A 25 -1.60 -1.72 10.98
CA LEU A 25 -2.03 -0.33 10.81
C LEU A 25 -2.57 0.27 12.11
N ALA A 26 -3.41 -0.47 12.85
CA ALA A 26 -3.92 -0.01 14.14
C ALA A 26 -2.78 0.20 15.16
N LEU A 27 -1.83 -0.73 15.23
CA LEU A 27 -0.64 -0.62 16.08
C LEU A 27 0.24 0.56 15.68
N GLN A 28 0.45 0.78 14.38
CA GLN A 28 1.17 1.94 13.87
C GLN A 28 0.47 3.24 14.26
N GLY A 29 -0.85 3.33 14.09
CA GLY A 29 -1.63 4.49 14.53
C GLY A 29 -1.45 4.80 16.01
N TYR A 30 -1.37 3.77 16.86
CA TYR A 30 -1.27 3.94 18.31
C TYR A 30 0.15 4.31 18.76
N ILE A 31 1.15 3.58 18.26
CA ILE A 31 2.52 3.61 18.77
C ILE A 31 3.37 4.72 18.11
N VAL A 32 3.16 4.97 16.82
CA VAL A 32 4.02 5.88 16.05
C VAL A 32 3.90 7.30 16.60
N GLY A 33 5.06 7.90 16.88
CA GLY A 33 5.18 9.22 17.50
C GLY A 33 5.07 9.21 19.03
N ARG A 34 4.69 8.10 19.68
CA ARG A 34 4.67 7.97 21.14
C ARG A 34 5.90 7.27 21.72
N HIS A 35 6.47 6.33 20.98
CA HIS A 35 7.66 5.58 21.40
C HIS A 35 8.56 5.25 20.20
N ASP A 36 9.76 5.82 20.17
CA ASP A 36 10.65 5.74 19.01
C ASP A 36 11.18 4.32 18.78
N GLY A 37 11.54 3.60 19.84
CA GLY A 37 12.03 2.21 19.71
C GLY A 37 11.00 1.25 19.13
N LEU A 38 9.72 1.42 19.50
CA LEU A 38 8.62 0.59 18.98
C LEU A 38 8.21 1.06 17.58
N THR A 39 8.30 2.36 17.30
CA THR A 39 8.13 2.91 15.94
C THR A 39 9.16 2.31 14.98
N LEU A 40 10.44 2.27 15.38
CA LEU A 40 11.49 1.65 14.59
C LEU A 40 11.22 0.16 14.36
N LEU A 41 10.82 -0.56 15.42
CA LEU A 41 10.46 -1.99 15.31
C LEU A 41 9.33 -2.20 14.29
N LEU A 42 8.27 -1.40 14.35
CA LEU A 42 7.14 -1.48 13.41
C LEU A 42 7.57 -1.17 11.97
N ILE A 43 8.43 -0.17 11.76
CA ILE A 43 8.99 0.14 10.44
C ILE A 43 9.81 -1.03 9.91
N LEU A 44 10.67 -1.63 10.75
CA LEU A 44 11.50 -2.77 10.37
C LEU A 44 10.66 -4.00 10.01
N ILE A 45 9.63 -4.31 10.81
CA ILE A 45 8.68 -5.39 10.51
C ILE A 45 8.01 -5.12 9.17
N THR A 46 7.46 -3.93 8.97
CA THR A 46 6.79 -3.53 7.72
C THR A 46 7.73 -3.64 6.51
N ALA A 47 8.94 -3.12 6.64
CA ALA A 47 9.96 -3.16 5.61
C ALA A 47 10.40 -4.59 5.29
N LEU A 48 10.45 -5.50 6.28
CA LEU A 48 10.80 -6.91 6.06
C LEU A 48 9.78 -7.61 5.16
N PHE A 49 8.48 -7.43 5.43
CA PHE A 49 7.42 -8.03 4.61
C PHE A 49 7.40 -7.45 3.19
N ILE A 50 7.54 -6.12 3.06
CA ILE A 50 7.66 -5.45 1.76
C ILE A 50 8.90 -5.97 1.03
N TRP A 51 10.03 -6.09 1.72
CA TRP A 51 11.28 -6.60 1.16
C TRP A 51 11.13 -8.02 0.63
N TYR A 52 10.56 -8.93 1.42
CA TYR A 52 10.31 -10.31 1.01
C TYR A 52 9.50 -10.38 -0.29
N MET A 53 8.44 -9.58 -0.38
CA MET A 53 7.63 -9.51 -1.60
C MET A 53 8.39 -8.91 -2.77
N THR A 54 9.07 -7.79 -2.56
CA THR A 54 9.84 -7.09 -3.60
C THR A 54 10.96 -7.97 -4.15
N ALA A 55 11.67 -8.69 -3.28
CA ALA A 55 12.68 -9.66 -3.65
C ALA A 55 12.08 -10.83 -4.44
N SER A 56 10.92 -11.37 -4.02
CA SER A 56 10.24 -12.44 -4.74
C SER A 56 9.83 -12.04 -6.16
N LEU A 57 9.34 -10.81 -6.33
CA LEU A 57 9.00 -10.23 -7.64
C LEU A 57 10.24 -10.10 -8.53
N TRP A 58 11.34 -9.67 -7.94
CA TRP A 58 12.60 -9.49 -8.66
C TRP A 58 13.20 -10.81 -9.14
N TYR A 59 13.23 -11.84 -8.27
CA TYR A 59 13.68 -13.19 -8.65
C TYR A 59 12.85 -13.76 -9.80
N SER A 60 11.53 -13.55 -9.78
CA SER A 60 10.61 -13.95 -10.85
C SER A 60 10.97 -13.27 -12.19
N LYS A 61 11.22 -11.95 -12.19
CA LYS A 61 11.57 -11.19 -13.42
C LYS A 61 12.91 -11.59 -14.03
N ARG A 62 13.87 -12.00 -13.20
CA ARG A 62 15.20 -12.45 -13.65
C ARG A 62 15.13 -13.72 -14.50
N GLN A 63 14.22 -14.64 -14.19
CA GLN A 63 13.98 -15.85 -14.98
C GLN A 63 13.46 -15.49 -16.38
N LEU A 64 12.60 -14.47 -16.48
CA LEU A 64 12.00 -14.00 -17.73
C LEU A 64 13.03 -13.30 -18.64
N LEU A 65 13.87 -12.44 -18.07
CA LEU A 65 14.89 -11.73 -18.84
C LEU A 65 15.96 -12.67 -19.43
N ASN A 66 16.24 -13.78 -18.74
CA ASN A 66 17.15 -14.82 -19.23
C ASN A 66 16.60 -15.59 -20.44
N ILE A 67 15.26 -15.69 -20.59
CA ILE A 67 14.60 -16.38 -21.71
C ILE A 67 14.64 -15.51 -22.99
N TYR A 68 14.67 -14.18 -22.85
CA TYR A 68 14.53 -13.26 -23.99
C TYR A 68 15.77 -12.44 -24.36
N LEU A 69 16.79 -12.37 -23.50
CA LEU A 69 18.05 -11.71 -23.87
C LEU A 69 18.88 -12.64 -24.77
N LYS A 70 19.13 -12.20 -26.02
CA LYS A 70 20.13 -12.79 -26.93
C LYS A 70 21.41 -13.10 -26.14
N GLU A 71 21.92 -14.33 -26.29
CA GLU A 71 22.94 -15.01 -25.46
C GLU A 71 24.28 -14.27 -25.24
N GLN A 72 24.45 -13.04 -25.74
CA GLN A 72 25.70 -12.28 -25.69
C GLN A 72 25.55 -10.78 -25.37
N SER A 73 24.36 -10.28 -25.00
CA SER A 73 24.19 -8.85 -24.67
C SER A 73 24.78 -8.48 -23.29
N PHE A 74 25.39 -7.30 -23.17
CA PHE A 74 25.96 -6.76 -21.92
C PHE A 74 24.92 -6.74 -20.77
N LEU A 75 23.66 -6.43 -21.09
CA LEU A 75 22.52 -6.48 -20.16
C LEU A 75 22.29 -7.89 -19.60
N GLN A 76 22.46 -8.93 -20.41
CA GLN A 76 22.35 -10.31 -19.94
C GLN A 76 23.48 -10.68 -18.98
N ARG A 77 24.73 -10.23 -19.20
CA ARG A 77 25.84 -10.48 -18.27
C ARG A 77 25.65 -9.77 -16.92
N LEU A 78 25.12 -8.54 -16.94
CA LEU A 78 24.80 -7.80 -15.72
C LEU A 78 23.69 -8.49 -14.89
N ILE A 79 22.75 -9.13 -15.58
CA ILE A 79 21.54 -9.73 -14.99
C ILE A 79 21.72 -11.23 -14.69
N LYS A 80 22.58 -11.96 -15.41
CA LYS A 80 22.98 -13.35 -15.11
C LYS A 80 23.88 -13.47 -13.89
N LYS A 81 24.58 -12.41 -13.47
CA LYS A 81 25.44 -12.48 -12.27
C LYS A 81 24.56 -12.72 -11.03
N ARG A 82 24.65 -13.92 -10.46
CA ARG A 82 23.86 -14.38 -9.30
C ARG A 82 24.10 -13.44 -8.12
N ASN A 83 23.00 -12.93 -7.55
CA ASN A 83 22.99 -12.06 -6.37
C ASN A 83 24.00 -10.92 -6.48
N THR A 84 23.86 -10.03 -7.46
CA THR A 84 24.60 -8.77 -7.39
C THR A 84 24.17 -8.08 -6.09
N PRO A 85 25.10 -7.79 -5.16
CA PRO A 85 24.78 -7.14 -3.88
C PRO A 85 23.99 -5.85 -4.08
N TRP A 86 24.17 -5.19 -5.23
CA TRP A 86 23.37 -4.06 -5.70
C TRP A 86 21.84 -4.30 -5.73
N GLN A 87 21.38 -5.49 -6.14
CA GLN A 87 19.95 -5.78 -6.23
C GLN A 87 19.31 -5.91 -4.84
N ILE A 88 20.02 -6.59 -3.93
CA ILE A 88 19.60 -6.70 -2.53
C ILE A 88 19.57 -5.30 -1.91
N LEU A 89 20.62 -4.50 -2.14
CA LEU A 89 20.69 -3.12 -1.68
C LEU A 89 19.49 -2.28 -2.17
N VAL A 90 19.19 -2.30 -3.47
CA VAL A 90 18.06 -1.53 -4.03
C VAL A 90 16.72 -2.00 -3.47
N CYS A 91 16.49 -3.31 -3.34
CA CYS A 91 15.28 -3.84 -2.72
C CYS A 91 15.17 -3.42 -1.24
N THR A 92 16.27 -3.45 -0.49
CA THR A 92 16.32 -3.04 0.92
C THR A 92 16.07 -1.55 1.09
N LEU A 93 16.67 -0.70 0.25
CA LEU A 93 16.42 0.74 0.27
C LEU A 93 14.96 1.06 -0.08
N LEU A 94 14.43 0.43 -1.13
CA LEU A 94 13.05 0.63 -1.53
C LEU A 94 12.08 0.18 -0.45
N SER A 95 12.31 -0.99 0.18
CA SER A 95 11.42 -1.51 1.23
C SER A 95 11.46 -0.66 2.49
N LEU A 96 12.63 -0.14 2.87
CA LEU A 96 12.77 0.80 3.99
C LEU A 96 12.05 2.11 3.70
N LEU A 97 12.28 2.70 2.53
CA LEU A 97 11.60 3.94 2.11
C LEU A 97 10.08 3.75 2.13
N LEU A 98 9.58 2.68 1.51
CA LEU A 98 8.14 2.39 1.44
C LEU A 98 7.56 2.10 2.83
N GLY A 99 8.31 1.40 3.70
CA GLY A 99 7.90 1.12 5.08
C GLY A 99 7.81 2.39 5.93
N ILE A 100 8.78 3.30 5.81
CA ILE A 100 8.76 4.62 6.47
C ILE A 100 7.56 5.44 5.98
N LEU A 101 7.42 5.58 4.65
CA LEU A 101 6.31 6.35 4.05
C LEU A 101 4.95 5.77 4.45
N PHE A 102 4.79 4.45 4.41
CA PHE A 102 3.56 3.78 4.83
C PHE A 102 3.22 4.07 6.29
N THR A 103 4.20 3.92 7.19
CA THR A 103 4.00 4.12 8.63
C THR A 103 3.65 5.56 8.99
N ILE A 104 4.35 6.54 8.39
CA ILE A 104 4.08 7.96 8.63
C ILE A 104 2.72 8.35 8.05
N THR A 105 2.42 7.91 6.82
CA THR A 105 1.14 8.23 6.16
C THR A 105 -0.04 7.60 6.91
N ALA A 106 0.10 6.36 7.39
CA ALA A 106 -0.90 5.71 8.23
C ALA A 106 -1.18 6.52 9.50
N LYS A 107 -0.11 6.92 10.21
CA LYS A 107 -0.25 7.73 11.42
C LYS A 107 -0.89 9.09 11.14
N GLY A 108 -0.47 9.75 10.08
CA GLY A 108 -1.00 11.05 9.68
C GLY A 108 -2.49 11.01 9.38
N ILE A 109 -2.95 10.03 8.60
CA ILE A 109 -4.38 9.83 8.32
C ILE A 109 -5.15 9.53 9.61
N ILE A 110 -4.60 8.72 10.52
CA ILE A 110 -5.27 8.39 11.77
C ILE A 110 -5.41 9.60 12.69
N LEU A 111 -4.45 10.53 12.66
CA LEU A 111 -4.54 11.77 13.44
C LEU A 111 -5.57 12.74 12.84
N ALA A 112 -5.57 12.92 11.51
CA ALA A 112 -6.47 13.85 10.85
C ALA A 112 -7.91 13.32 10.74
N HIS A 113 -8.11 12.05 10.39
CA HIS A 113 -9.41 11.48 10.05
C HIS A 113 -9.90 10.45 11.08
N GLY A 114 -9.04 9.98 11.99
CA GLY A 114 -9.37 8.93 12.95
C GLY A 114 -9.24 7.50 12.41
N TYR A 115 -9.27 6.52 13.33
CA TYR A 115 -9.06 5.10 13.00
C TYR A 115 -10.16 4.51 12.12
N THR A 116 -11.41 4.90 12.36
CA THR A 116 -12.59 4.31 11.69
C THR A 116 -12.58 4.64 10.20
N ILE A 117 -12.25 5.88 9.85
CA ILE A 117 -12.22 6.37 8.46
C ILE A 117 -11.13 5.67 7.64
N LEU A 118 -10.04 5.21 8.27
CA LEU A 118 -9.02 4.42 7.58
C LEU A 118 -9.33 2.91 7.55
N LEU A 119 -9.67 2.32 8.71
CA LEU A 119 -9.75 0.86 8.83
C LEU A 119 -11.00 0.27 8.20
N VAL A 120 -12.15 0.95 8.27
CA VAL A 120 -13.42 0.43 7.70
C VAL A 120 -13.35 0.32 6.18
N PRO A 121 -12.93 1.36 5.42
CA PRO A 121 -12.79 1.23 3.97
C PRO A 121 -11.76 0.18 3.56
N LEU A 122 -10.67 0.01 4.30
CA LEU A 122 -9.68 -1.04 4.02
C LEU A 122 -10.24 -2.44 4.27
N TYR A 123 -11.03 -2.62 5.34
CA TYR A 123 -11.74 -3.86 5.59
C TYR A 123 -12.74 -4.18 4.47
N LEU A 124 -13.56 -3.20 4.08
CA LEU A 124 -14.52 -3.33 2.98
C LEU A 124 -13.83 -3.60 1.64
N TYR A 125 -12.69 -2.96 1.38
CA TYR A 125 -11.89 -3.20 0.20
C TYR A 125 -11.35 -4.64 0.16
N ASN A 126 -10.85 -5.15 1.29
CA ASN A 126 -10.39 -6.53 1.40
C ASN A 126 -11.53 -7.54 1.20
N THR A 127 -12.71 -7.31 1.77
CA THR A 127 -13.87 -8.21 1.60
C THR A 127 -14.40 -8.15 0.16
N ALA A 128 -14.57 -6.97 -0.41
CA ALA A 128 -15.05 -6.77 -1.78
C ALA A 128 -14.09 -7.35 -2.82
N SER A 129 -12.78 -7.08 -2.70
CA SER A 129 -11.78 -7.64 -3.62
C SER A 129 -11.74 -9.17 -3.58
N ASN A 130 -11.96 -9.77 -2.40
CA ASN A 130 -12.06 -11.22 -2.26
C ASN A 130 -13.35 -11.79 -2.85
N LEU A 131 -14.47 -11.08 -2.70
CA LEU A 131 -15.75 -11.47 -3.32
C LEU A 131 -15.65 -11.44 -4.86
N ILE A 132 -15.09 -10.36 -5.41
CA ILE A 132 -14.91 -10.19 -6.86
C ILE A 132 -13.99 -11.28 -7.43
N ARG A 133 -12.89 -11.60 -6.73
CA ARG A 133 -11.98 -12.68 -7.12
C ARG A 133 -12.62 -14.07 -7.05
N ARG A 134 -13.67 -14.26 -6.25
CA ARG A 134 -14.43 -15.51 -6.15
C ARG A 134 -15.39 -15.67 -7.32
N GLU A 135 -16.12 -14.61 -7.66
CA GLU A 135 -17.11 -14.62 -8.75
C GLU A 135 -16.43 -14.59 -10.13
N ASN A 136 -15.30 -13.89 -10.22
CA ASN A 136 -14.47 -13.81 -11.40
C ASN A 136 -13.05 -14.23 -10.99
N PRO A 137 -12.74 -15.55 -10.90
CA PRO A 137 -11.38 -16.01 -10.75
C PRO A 137 -10.63 -15.48 -11.95
N ILE A 138 -9.94 -14.34 -11.76
CA ILE A 138 -9.38 -13.44 -12.78
C ILE A 138 -9.27 -14.20 -14.09
N ALA A 139 -10.27 -13.98 -14.96
CA ALA A 139 -10.27 -14.52 -16.29
C ALA A 139 -8.84 -14.34 -16.77
N HIS A 140 -8.10 -15.44 -16.96
CA HIS A 140 -6.81 -15.39 -17.62
C HIS A 140 -7.04 -14.45 -18.79
N PRO A 141 -6.41 -13.26 -18.81
CA PRO A 141 -6.79 -12.28 -19.79
C PRO A 141 -6.58 -12.99 -21.12
N ALA A 142 -7.66 -13.34 -21.81
CA ALA A 142 -7.60 -14.15 -23.04
C ALA A 142 -6.76 -13.40 -24.10
N ILE A 143 -6.62 -12.09 -23.90
CA ILE A 143 -5.76 -11.15 -24.62
C ILE A 143 -4.26 -11.47 -24.44
N LEU A 144 -3.85 -12.00 -23.29
CA LEU A 144 -2.46 -12.28 -22.93
C LEU A 144 -2.03 -13.71 -23.32
N GLU A 145 -2.92 -14.69 -23.23
CA GLU A 145 -2.62 -16.09 -23.62
C GLU A 145 -2.52 -16.29 -25.12
N ASN A 146 -3.28 -15.54 -25.92
CA ASN A 146 -3.30 -15.74 -27.37
C ASN A 146 -2.03 -15.25 -28.10
N HIS A 147 -1.21 -14.40 -27.47
CA HIS A 147 -0.06 -13.75 -28.13
C HIS A 147 1.26 -13.72 -27.33
N LEU A 148 1.31 -14.20 -26.08
CA LEU A 148 2.51 -14.17 -25.26
C LEU A 148 2.85 -15.56 -24.72
N ASN A 149 4.16 -15.86 -24.68
CA ASN A 149 4.70 -17.09 -24.09
C ASN A 149 4.11 -17.33 -22.69
N GLU A 150 3.77 -18.57 -22.34
CA GLU A 150 3.06 -18.97 -21.10
C GLU A 150 3.74 -18.43 -19.82
N ASN A 151 5.07 -18.36 -19.81
CA ASN A 151 5.83 -17.76 -18.73
C ASN A 151 5.64 -16.23 -18.64
N LEU A 152 5.52 -15.53 -19.77
CA LEU A 152 5.27 -14.08 -19.82
C LEU A 152 3.84 -13.74 -19.39
N ALA A 153 2.86 -14.56 -19.79
CA ALA A 153 1.48 -14.41 -19.34
C ALA A 153 1.37 -14.53 -17.81
N ARG A 154 1.98 -15.58 -17.22
CA ARG A 154 1.97 -15.81 -15.76
C ARG A 154 2.58 -14.66 -14.95
N HIS A 155 3.62 -14.01 -15.48
CA HIS A 155 4.30 -12.89 -14.80
C HIS A 155 3.60 -11.53 -15.02
N GLY A 156 3.05 -11.30 -16.22
CA GLY A 156 2.20 -10.14 -16.51
C GLY A 156 0.97 -10.13 -15.61
N ILE A 157 0.33 -11.29 -15.42
CA ILE A 157 -0.79 -11.48 -14.50
C ILE A 157 -0.39 -11.10 -13.06
N LEU A 158 0.81 -11.45 -12.61
CA LEU A 158 1.27 -11.10 -11.26
C LEU A 158 1.44 -9.59 -11.06
N LEU A 159 2.02 -8.89 -12.05
CA LEU A 159 2.14 -7.42 -12.00
C LEU A 159 0.78 -6.74 -12.05
N ILE A 160 -0.13 -7.22 -12.91
CA ILE A 160 -1.51 -6.75 -13.00
C ILE A 160 -2.24 -6.94 -11.65
N ASN A 161 -2.01 -8.07 -10.99
CA ASN A 161 -2.57 -8.40 -9.67
C ASN A 161 -2.01 -7.56 -8.52
N ILE A 162 -0.95 -6.79 -8.73
CA ILE A 162 -0.44 -5.80 -7.77
C ILE A 162 -0.90 -4.40 -8.16
N PHE A 163 -0.71 -4.05 -9.43
CA PHE A 163 -0.93 -2.70 -9.93
C PHE A 163 -2.40 -2.31 -9.94
N ILE A 164 -3.29 -3.16 -10.48
CA ILE A 164 -4.72 -2.84 -10.53
C ILE A 164 -5.30 -2.69 -9.13
N PRO A 165 -5.08 -3.63 -8.18
CA PRO A 165 -5.56 -3.46 -6.81
C PRO A 165 -4.96 -2.23 -6.11
N ALA A 166 -3.68 -1.94 -6.30
CA ALA A 166 -3.07 -0.75 -5.69
C ALA A 166 -3.67 0.55 -6.25
N LEU A 167 -3.93 0.60 -7.56
CA LEU A 167 -4.56 1.74 -8.22
C LEU A 167 -6.01 1.94 -7.75
N LEU A 168 -6.80 0.87 -7.72
CA LEU A 168 -8.20 0.92 -7.27
C LEU A 168 -8.29 1.35 -5.80
N LEU A 169 -7.43 0.79 -4.94
CA LEU A 169 -7.34 1.22 -3.55
C LEU A 169 -6.95 2.69 -3.44
N ASN A 170 -5.97 3.14 -4.24
CA ASN A 170 -5.54 4.53 -4.23
C ASN A 170 -6.68 5.47 -4.63
N LEU A 171 -7.41 5.14 -5.70
CA LEU A 171 -8.58 5.89 -6.14
C LEU A 171 -9.66 5.94 -5.07
N LEU A 172 -9.98 4.81 -4.44
CA LEU A 172 -10.98 4.74 -3.38
C LEU A 172 -10.61 5.62 -2.19
N LEU A 173 -9.38 5.51 -1.68
CA LEU A 173 -8.92 6.32 -0.56
C LEU A 173 -8.83 7.80 -0.94
N THR A 174 -8.40 8.10 -2.17
CA THR A 174 -8.33 9.47 -2.68
C THR A 174 -9.71 10.10 -2.69
N LEU A 175 -10.72 9.44 -3.24
CA LEU A 175 -12.07 9.98 -3.31
C LEU A 175 -12.65 10.21 -1.91
N LEU A 176 -12.40 9.27 -0.99
CA LEU A 176 -12.88 9.31 0.39
C LEU A 176 -12.24 10.45 1.19
N PHE A 177 -10.91 10.52 1.22
CA PHE A 177 -10.19 11.58 1.97
C PHE A 177 -10.37 12.95 1.31
N SER A 178 -10.43 13.03 -0.02
CA SER A 178 -10.69 14.32 -0.68
C SER A 178 -12.09 14.84 -0.38
N GLY A 179 -13.08 13.97 -0.21
CA GLY A 179 -14.42 14.38 0.23
C GLY A 179 -14.40 14.99 1.63
N TYR A 180 -13.69 14.35 2.55
CA TYR A 180 -13.51 14.85 3.92
C TYR A 180 -12.73 16.17 3.95
N ASP A 181 -11.53 16.20 3.34
CA ASP A 181 -10.66 17.38 3.29
C ASP A 181 -11.37 18.56 2.62
N THR A 182 -12.23 18.30 1.62
CA THR A 182 -13.03 19.35 0.96
C THR A 182 -14.15 19.88 1.87
N ALA A 183 -14.80 19.03 2.64
CA ALA A 183 -15.82 19.46 3.61
C ALA A 183 -15.20 20.24 4.77
N GLU A 184 -14.07 19.78 5.28
CA GLU A 184 -13.27 20.48 6.29
C GLU A 184 -12.77 21.82 5.74
N PHE A 185 -12.34 21.89 4.49
CA PHE A 185 -11.95 23.13 3.84
C PHE A 185 -13.10 24.16 3.75
N MET A 186 -14.31 23.73 3.41
CA MET A 186 -15.46 24.65 3.30
C MET A 186 -15.88 25.21 4.66
N THR A 187 -15.51 24.55 5.76
CA THR A 187 -15.92 24.90 7.12
C THR A 187 -14.80 25.47 7.98
N SER A 188 -13.53 25.23 7.62
CA SER A 188 -12.35 25.68 8.36
C SER A 188 -11.70 26.94 7.77
N ASN A 189 -11.10 27.74 8.64
CA ASN A 189 -10.42 28.99 8.27
C ASN A 189 -8.92 28.80 7.97
N ILE A 190 -8.47 27.58 7.68
CA ILE A 190 -7.05 27.30 7.43
C ILE A 190 -6.57 28.16 6.24
N ASN A 191 -5.49 28.93 6.42
CA ASN A 191 -4.83 29.78 5.43
C ASN A 191 -3.32 29.86 5.74
N PHE A 192 -2.55 30.59 4.92
CA PHE A 192 -1.11 30.73 5.15
C PHE A 192 -0.74 31.44 6.46
N GLU A 193 -1.67 32.18 7.06
CA GLU A 193 -1.43 32.93 8.29
C GLU A 193 -1.59 32.05 9.53
N ASN A 194 -2.43 31.00 9.48
CA ASN A 194 -2.78 30.20 10.66
C ASN A 194 -2.51 28.68 10.52
N PHE A 195 -2.01 28.18 9.39
CA PHE A 195 -1.78 26.74 9.20
C PHE A 195 -0.83 26.12 10.23
N ILE A 196 0.10 26.93 10.78
CA ILE A 196 1.02 26.51 11.84
C ILE A 196 0.25 26.24 13.14
N ASP A 197 -0.68 27.12 13.51
CA ASP A 197 -1.48 26.97 14.72
C ASP A 197 -2.37 25.73 14.66
N TYR A 198 -2.96 25.45 13.49
CA TYR A 198 -3.69 24.21 13.24
C TYR A 198 -2.78 22.97 13.33
N ALA A 199 -1.56 23.03 12.77
CA ALA A 199 -0.61 21.93 12.87
C ALA A 199 -0.10 21.72 14.31
N GLU A 200 0.00 22.78 15.12
CA GLU A 200 0.41 22.71 16.52
C GLU A 200 -0.70 22.12 17.40
N ALA A 201 -1.97 22.44 17.13
CA ALA A 201 -3.12 21.88 17.84
C ALA A 201 -3.19 20.34 17.73
N ASP A 202 -2.90 19.79 16.55
CA ASP A 202 -2.90 18.34 16.31
C ASP A 202 -1.54 17.67 16.58
N SER A 203 -0.56 18.44 17.05
CA SER A 203 0.80 17.97 17.21
C SER A 203 0.95 16.96 18.34
N ILE A 204 1.88 16.02 18.18
CA ILE A 204 2.25 15.11 19.26
C ILE A 204 3.15 15.86 20.25
N MET A 205 2.80 15.81 21.53
CA MET A 205 3.60 16.40 22.61
C MET A 205 4.88 15.62 22.90
N ALA A 206 5.90 16.32 23.40
CA ALA A 206 7.16 15.71 23.81
C ALA A 206 6.95 14.79 25.02
N ASN A 207 7.60 13.63 24.98
CA ASN A 207 7.76 12.75 26.12
C ASN A 207 9.20 12.18 26.13
N GLY A 208 9.60 11.51 27.22
CA GLY A 208 10.96 10.96 27.34
C GLY A 208 11.32 9.85 26.33
N HIS A 209 10.35 9.38 25.53
CA HIS A 209 10.47 8.20 24.66
C HIS A 209 10.24 8.51 23.17
N ASN A 210 9.98 9.77 22.78
CA ASN A 210 9.63 10.17 21.41
C ASN A 210 10.44 11.34 20.78
N PRO A 211 11.74 11.52 21.07
CA PRO A 211 12.50 12.67 20.56
C PRO A 211 12.54 12.79 19.02
N TYR A 212 12.45 11.68 18.29
CA TYR A 212 12.56 11.63 16.83
C TYR A 212 11.21 11.41 16.14
N GLY A 213 10.45 10.40 16.56
CA GLY A 213 9.18 10.02 15.94
C GLY A 213 8.16 11.15 15.99
N ARG A 214 8.15 11.93 17.08
CA ARG A 214 7.35 13.16 17.21
C ARG A 214 7.68 14.18 16.13
N LYS A 215 8.96 14.46 15.88
CA LYS A 215 9.38 15.45 14.89
C LYS A 215 8.95 15.05 13.49
N ILE A 216 9.10 13.77 13.16
CA ILE A 216 8.72 13.24 11.85
C ILE A 216 7.20 13.34 11.63
N VAL A 217 6.40 12.95 12.62
CA VAL A 217 4.93 13.02 12.52
C VAL A 217 4.44 14.47 12.49
N ASN A 218 4.98 15.35 13.35
CA ASN A 218 4.58 16.75 13.38
C ASN A 218 5.01 17.48 12.09
N ALA A 219 6.17 17.15 11.51
CA ALA A 219 6.57 17.68 10.21
C ALA A 219 5.61 17.21 9.09
N PHE A 220 5.13 15.96 9.16
CA PHE A 220 4.11 15.47 8.23
C PHE A 220 2.80 16.26 8.35
N LEU A 221 2.29 16.48 9.57
CA LEU A 221 1.07 17.27 9.81
C LEU A 221 1.23 18.71 9.30
N LEU A 222 2.37 19.33 9.56
CA LEU A 222 2.68 20.67 9.06
C LEU A 222 2.68 20.73 7.53
N LEU A 223 3.30 19.75 6.87
CA LEU A 223 3.27 19.66 5.40
C LEU A 223 1.86 19.41 4.86
N ASP A 224 1.03 18.65 5.58
CA ASP A 224 -0.35 18.37 5.19
C ASP A 224 -1.24 19.62 5.29
N ASN A 225 -1.10 20.40 6.37
CA ASN A 225 -1.81 21.67 6.54
C ASN A 225 -1.30 22.74 5.58
N LEU A 226 0.01 22.80 5.33
CA LEU A 226 0.60 23.68 4.32
C LEU A 226 0.05 23.36 2.92
N ARG A 227 -0.11 22.07 2.60
CA ARG A 227 -0.69 21.60 1.33
C ARG A 227 -2.15 22.05 1.18
N ILE A 228 -2.95 21.99 2.24
CA ILE A 228 -4.33 22.50 2.24
C ILE A 228 -4.33 24.03 2.05
N ALA A 229 -3.48 24.76 2.77
CA ALA A 229 -3.33 26.21 2.62
C ALA A 229 -2.90 26.63 1.20
N LEU A 230 -1.95 25.90 0.60
CA LEU A 230 -1.55 26.07 -0.81
C LEU A 230 -2.72 25.83 -1.77
N GLY A 231 -3.50 24.77 -1.53
CA GLY A 231 -4.71 24.49 -2.30
C GLY A 231 -5.71 25.65 -2.24
N LYS A 232 -5.88 26.27 -1.06
CA LYS A 232 -6.73 27.44 -0.85
C LYS A 232 -6.24 28.65 -1.63
N PHE A 233 -4.97 28.98 -1.50
CA PHE A 233 -4.35 30.11 -2.21
C PHE A 233 -4.51 29.98 -3.72
N ILE A 234 -4.22 28.79 -4.26
CA ILE A 234 -4.37 28.55 -5.70
C ILE A 234 -5.84 28.70 -6.11
N ALA A 235 -6.77 28.08 -5.40
CA ALA A 235 -8.19 28.10 -5.79
C ALA A 235 -8.86 29.47 -5.64
N GLN A 236 -8.66 30.13 -4.48
CA GLN A 236 -9.38 31.35 -4.10
C GLN A 236 -8.64 32.64 -4.52
N GLU A 237 -7.32 32.69 -4.31
CA GLU A 237 -6.54 33.93 -4.55
C GLU A 237 -6.00 34.01 -5.97
N LEU A 238 -5.50 32.89 -6.53
CA LEU A 238 -4.89 32.89 -7.86
C LEU A 238 -5.92 32.77 -8.99
N PHE A 239 -6.90 31.87 -8.84
CA PHE A 239 -7.89 31.61 -9.88
C PHE A 239 -9.28 32.24 -9.61
N HIS A 240 -9.55 32.75 -8.40
CA HIS A 240 -10.85 33.29 -7.98
C HIS A 240 -12.03 32.31 -8.19
N ILE A 241 -11.76 31.01 -8.13
CA ILE A 241 -12.75 29.97 -8.42
C ILE A 241 -13.43 29.55 -7.12
N HIS A 242 -14.74 29.79 -7.06
CA HIS A 242 -15.61 29.39 -5.96
C HIS A 242 -16.27 28.01 -6.20
N SER A 243 -15.84 27.30 -7.25
CA SER A 243 -16.41 26.01 -7.64
C SER A 243 -15.84 24.88 -6.78
N TYR A 244 -16.71 24.29 -5.96
CA TYR A 244 -16.46 23.11 -5.12
C TYR A 244 -15.74 21.98 -5.88
N TRP A 245 -16.11 21.74 -7.15
CA TRP A 245 -15.58 20.64 -7.96
C TRP A 245 -14.11 20.82 -8.36
N LEU A 246 -13.67 22.04 -8.64
CA LEU A 246 -12.27 22.28 -8.99
C LEU A 246 -11.37 22.14 -7.76
N PHE A 247 -11.84 22.62 -6.61
CA PHE A 247 -11.14 22.45 -5.35
C PHE A 247 -11.01 20.98 -4.96
N TYR A 248 -12.12 20.22 -5.08
CA TYR A 248 -12.10 18.77 -4.91
C TYR A 248 -11.08 18.09 -5.83
N LEU A 249 -10.98 18.52 -7.10
CA LEU A 249 -10.02 17.94 -8.05
C LEU A 249 -8.56 18.22 -7.65
N ILE A 250 -8.23 19.44 -7.22
CA ILE A 250 -6.87 19.81 -6.79
C ILE A 250 -6.47 18.99 -5.55
N ILE A 251 -7.36 18.89 -4.55
CA ILE A 251 -7.16 18.04 -3.39
C ILE A 251 -7.04 16.58 -3.80
N ALA A 252 -7.88 16.09 -4.71
CA ALA A 252 -7.86 14.71 -5.18
C ALA A 252 -6.54 14.35 -5.86
N ILE A 253 -5.98 15.21 -6.71
CA ILE A 253 -4.66 14.97 -7.31
C ILE A 253 -3.59 14.89 -6.23
N SER A 254 -3.64 15.80 -5.26
CA SER A 254 -2.70 15.83 -4.14
C SER A 254 -2.80 14.57 -3.26
N ASN A 255 -4.01 14.17 -2.89
CA ASN A 255 -4.29 12.95 -2.14
C ASN A 255 -3.90 11.70 -2.93
N PHE A 256 -4.12 11.67 -4.25
CA PHE A 256 -3.71 10.56 -5.11
C PHE A 256 -2.19 10.34 -5.06
N MET A 257 -1.39 11.41 -5.10
CA MET A 257 0.06 11.31 -5.00
C MET A 257 0.52 10.84 -3.61
N LYS A 258 -0.07 11.41 -2.54
CA LYS A 258 0.21 11.07 -1.15
C LYS A 258 -0.09 9.59 -0.86
N LEU A 259 -1.23 9.11 -1.34
CA LEU A 259 -1.76 7.77 -1.04
C LEU A 259 -1.19 6.68 -1.96
N MET A 260 -0.59 7.03 -3.11
CA MET A 260 -0.06 6.04 -4.06
C MET A 260 0.96 5.09 -3.40
N PHE A 261 1.88 5.66 -2.61
CA PHE A 261 2.90 4.87 -1.89
C PHE A 261 2.26 4.03 -0.77
N PHE A 262 1.24 4.57 -0.10
CA PHE A 262 0.49 3.85 0.91
C PHE A 262 -0.24 2.64 0.32
N SER A 263 -0.97 2.82 -0.77
CA SER A 263 -1.73 1.74 -1.44
C SER A 263 -0.81 0.67 -2.00
N TRP A 264 0.34 1.05 -2.58
CA TRP A 264 1.35 0.09 -3.02
C TRP A 264 1.93 -0.74 -1.88
N ALA A 265 2.34 -0.09 -0.79
CA ALA A 265 2.86 -0.77 0.39
C ALA A 265 1.79 -1.70 1.00
N TYR A 266 0.54 -1.25 1.09
CA TYR A 266 -0.58 -2.03 1.60
C TYR A 266 -0.78 -3.34 0.82
N ILE A 267 -0.85 -3.26 -0.52
CA ILE A 267 -1.03 -4.46 -1.36
C ILE A 267 0.17 -5.40 -1.24
N LEU A 268 1.40 -4.86 -1.20
CA LEU A 268 2.60 -5.67 -0.99
C LEU A 268 2.59 -6.37 0.37
N LEU A 269 2.12 -5.70 1.43
CA LEU A 269 1.96 -6.30 2.75
C LEU A 269 0.92 -7.43 2.71
N CYS A 270 -0.27 -7.19 2.17
CA CYS A 270 -1.31 -8.22 2.06
C CYS A 270 -0.80 -9.48 1.34
N LEU A 271 -0.10 -9.31 0.20
CA LEU A 271 0.48 -10.43 -0.54
C LEU A 271 1.64 -11.11 0.22
N GLY A 272 2.42 -10.35 0.97
CA GLY A 272 3.50 -10.87 1.82
C GLY A 272 2.97 -11.79 2.92
N PHE A 273 1.91 -11.35 3.60
CA PHE A 273 1.21 -12.17 4.60
C PHE A 273 0.53 -13.39 3.97
N GLU A 274 -0.07 -13.24 2.78
CA GLU A 274 -0.70 -14.37 2.09
C GLU A 274 0.30 -15.49 1.75
N LYS A 275 1.55 -15.15 1.38
CA LYS A 275 2.61 -16.14 1.08
C LYS A 275 3.15 -16.86 2.30
N LEU A 276 3.03 -16.28 3.48
CA LEU A 276 3.50 -16.88 4.74
C LEU A 276 2.49 -17.84 5.34
N LEU A 277 1.22 -17.73 4.96
CA LEU A 277 0.21 -18.70 5.33
C LEU A 277 0.49 -20.04 4.62
N PRO A 278 0.47 -21.18 5.34
CA PRO A 278 0.79 -22.48 4.74
C PRO A 278 -0.11 -22.76 3.53
N PRO A 279 0.40 -23.39 2.46
CA PRO A 279 -0.47 -23.89 1.41
C PRO A 279 -1.46 -24.86 2.06
N CYS A 280 -2.76 -24.60 1.94
CA CYS A 280 -3.76 -25.56 2.39
C CYS A 280 -3.50 -26.88 1.65
N ARG A 281 -2.93 -27.86 2.35
CA ARG A 281 -2.86 -29.23 1.83
C ARG A 281 -4.29 -29.66 1.57
N ALA A 282 -4.56 -30.09 0.34
CA ALA A 282 -5.74 -30.91 0.10
C ALA A 282 -5.68 -32.10 1.08
N PRO A 283 -6.82 -32.57 1.62
CA PRO A 283 -6.83 -33.85 2.32
C PRO A 283 -6.19 -34.90 1.39
N HIS A 284 -5.23 -35.64 1.91
CA HIS A 284 -4.77 -36.85 1.23
C HIS A 284 -5.97 -37.81 1.14
N PRO A 285 -6.22 -38.49 0.01
CA PRO A 285 -7.37 -39.39 -0.12
C PRO A 285 -7.28 -40.67 0.71
N ASP A 286 -6.24 -40.87 1.53
CA ASP A 286 -5.89 -42.20 2.05
C ASP A 286 -6.12 -42.38 3.56
N THR A 287 -7.00 -41.59 4.16
CA THR A 287 -7.48 -41.82 5.53
C THR A 287 -9.01 -41.86 5.59
N GLU A 288 -9.60 -42.73 4.78
CA GLU A 288 -10.78 -43.46 5.24
C GLU A 288 -10.27 -44.72 5.93
N GLU A 289 -10.29 -44.68 7.26
CA GLU A 289 -10.25 -45.87 8.10
C GLU A 289 -11.39 -46.80 7.64
N ASN A 290 -11.03 -47.98 7.14
CA ASN A 290 -11.98 -49.08 7.01
C ASN A 290 -12.48 -49.46 8.42
N PRO A 291 -13.81 -49.54 8.66
CA PRO A 291 -14.35 -50.28 9.79
C PRO A 291 -14.10 -51.79 9.63
#